data_AF-A0AAW9VBP0-F1
#
_entry.id   AF-A0AAW9VBP0-F1
#
_cell.length_a   1.000
_cell.length_b   1.000
_cell.length_c   1.000
_cell.angle_alpha   90.00
_cell.angle_beta   90.00
_cell.angle_gamma   90.00
#
_symmetry.space_group_name_H-M   'P 1'
#
loop_
_entity.id
_entity.type
_entity.pdbx_description
1 polymer ?
#
loop_
_entity_poly.entity_id
_entity_poly.type
_entity_poly.pdbx_seq_one_letter_code
_entity_poly.pdbx_strand_id
1 'polypeptide(L)' 'MDKLITADTSQLIDTMHRVKAFLVAAQFLNRDSRERNIANELICQAEDEIEKCLGGGDA' A
#
# COMPACT_ATOMS: atom_id res chain seq x y z
N MET A 1 -4.75 -20.46 21.10
CA MET A 1 -4.20 -19.09 21.03
C MET A 1 -3.57 -18.79 19.67
N ASP A 2 -3.39 -19.81 18.80
CA ASP A 2 -2.73 -19.68 17.49
C ASP A 2 -3.56 -19.00 16.39
N LYS A 3 -4.90 -19.01 16.49
CA LYS A 3 -5.77 -18.42 15.45
C LYS A 3 -5.68 -16.89 15.36
N LEU A 4 -5.31 -16.22 16.45
CA LEU A 4 -5.21 -14.75 16.50
C LEU A 4 -3.97 -14.27 15.74
N ILE A 5 -2.84 -14.97 15.92
CA ILE A 5 -1.56 -14.64 15.28
C ILE A 5 -1.62 -14.85 13.74
N THR A 6 -2.37 -15.84 13.29
CA THR A 6 -2.54 -16.13 11.86
C THR A 6 -3.39 -15.09 11.12
N ALA A 7 -4.37 -14.47 11.80
CA ALA A 7 -5.23 -13.46 11.18
C ALA A 7 -4.46 -12.16 10.92
N ASP A 8 -3.67 -11.71 11.89
CA ASP A 8 -2.82 -10.52 11.78
C ASP A 8 -1.76 -10.68 10.69
N THR A 9 -1.20 -11.89 10.56
CA THR A 9 -0.22 -12.21 9.51
C THR A 9 -0.85 -12.18 8.11
N SER A 10 -2.08 -12.68 7.96
CA SER A 10 -2.79 -12.64 6.67
C SER A 10 -3.08 -11.20 6.24
N GLN A 11 -3.54 -10.35 7.16
CA GLN A 11 -3.82 -8.95 6.89
C GLN A 11 -2.56 -8.17 6.51
N LEU A 12 -1.44 -8.45 7.17
CA LEU A 12 -0.15 -7.89 6.81
C LEU A 12 0.27 -8.31 5.40
N ILE A 13 0.14 -9.60 5.06
CA ILE A 13 0.46 -10.11 3.71
C ILE A 13 -0.42 -9.45 2.65
N ASP A 14 -1.71 -9.30 2.89
CA ASP A 14 -2.64 -8.65 1.95
C ASP A 14 -2.32 -7.16 1.77
N THR A 15 -1.94 -6.48 2.85
CA THR A 15 -1.47 -5.09 2.80
C THR A 15 -0.19 -4.98 1.98
N MET A 16 0.80 -5.85 2.20
CA MET A 16 2.04 -5.86 1.43
C MET A 16 1.79 -6.15 -0.06
N HIS A 17 0.82 -7.01 -0.40
CA HIS A 17 0.43 -7.23 -1.79
C HIS A 17 -0.17 -5.98 -2.44
N ARG A 18 -1.04 -5.25 -1.73
CA ARG A 18 -1.63 -3.99 -2.22
C ARG A 18 -0.57 -2.91 -2.41
N VAL A 19 0.28 -2.68 -1.41
CA VAL A 19 1.42 -1.75 -1.47
C VAL A 19 2.30 -2.08 -2.67
N LYS A 20 2.68 -3.35 -2.84
CA LYS A 20 3.49 -3.80 -3.99
C LYS A 20 2.80 -3.49 -5.32
N ALA A 21 1.50 -3.76 -5.44
CA ALA A 21 0.76 -3.51 -6.67
C ALA A 21 0.76 -2.02 -7.05
N PHE A 22 0.54 -1.13 -6.08
CA PHE A 22 0.59 0.32 -6.31
C PHE A 22 1.97 0.80 -6.73
N LEU A 23 3.02 0.38 -6.02
CA LEU A 23 4.39 0.79 -6.33
C LEU A 23 4.86 0.27 -7.69
N VAL A 24 4.54 -0.98 -8.03
CA VAL A 24 4.87 -1.56 -9.34
C VAL A 24 4.14 -0.80 -10.44
N ALA A 25 2.84 -0.52 -10.28
CA ALA A 25 2.09 0.25 -11.27
C ALA A 25 2.65 1.68 -11.46
N ALA A 26 3.01 2.36 -10.36
CA ALA A 26 3.58 3.70 -10.40
C ALA A 26 4.90 3.77 -11.20
N GLN A 27 5.74 2.73 -11.12
CA GLN A 27 7.01 2.67 -11.87
C GLN A 27 6.83 2.74 -13.39
N PHE A 28 5.70 2.24 -13.91
CA PHE A 28 5.41 2.22 -15.35
C PHE A 28 4.67 3.47 -15.85
N LEU A 29 4.24 4.36 -14.96
CA LEU A 29 3.46 5.57 -15.27
C LEU A 29 4.37 6.81 -15.24
N ASN A 30 5.20 6.97 -16.27
CA ASN A 30 6.22 8.03 -16.32
C ASN A 30 6.33 8.77 -17.67
N ARG A 31 5.43 8.53 -18.63
CA ARG A 31 5.55 9.06 -19.99
C ARG A 31 5.20 10.53 -20.10
N ASP A 32 4.23 11.00 -19.32
CA ASP A 32 3.78 12.39 -19.34
C ASP A 32 3.38 12.90 -17.95
N SER A 33 2.98 14.17 -17.86
CA SER A 33 2.52 14.78 -16.61
C SER A 33 1.27 14.13 -16.01
N ARG A 34 0.37 13.58 -16.82
CA ARG A 34 -0.84 12.91 -16.33
C ARG A 34 -0.50 11.56 -15.74
N GLU A 35 0.31 10.76 -16.43
CA GLU A 35 0.81 9.50 -15.89
C GLU A 35 1.59 9.72 -14.59
N ARG A 36 2.45 10.74 -14.52
CA ARG A 36 3.16 11.09 -13.28
C ARG A 36 2.23 11.48 -12.13
N ASN A 37 1.11 12.14 -12.40
CA ASN A 37 0.11 12.43 -11.37
C ASN A 37 -0.52 11.15 -10.84
N ILE A 38 -0.90 10.21 -11.71
CA ILE A 38 -1.44 8.91 -11.31
C ILE A 38 -0.39 8.10 -10.53
N ALA A 39 0.87 8.12 -10.95
CA ALA A 39 1.96 7.49 -10.21
C ALA A 39 2.08 8.03 -8.79
N ASN A 40 2.00 9.35 -8.61
CA ASN A 40 2.03 9.98 -7.29
C ASN A 40 0.81 9.60 -6.44
N GLU A 41 -0.39 9.54 -7.03
CA GLU A 41 -1.60 9.08 -6.33
C GLU A 41 -1.48 7.63 -5.84
N LEU A 42 -0.89 6.75 -6.65
CA LEU A 42 -0.62 5.36 -6.26
C LEU A 42 0.42 5.27 -5.14
N ILE A 43 1.45 6.12 -5.16
CA ILE A 43 2.45 6.19 -4.09
C ILE A 43 1.78 6.65 -2.78
N CYS A 44 0.95 7.69 -2.81
CA CYS A 44 0.21 8.14 -1.62
C CYS A 44 -0.70 7.02 -1.07
N GLN A 45 -1.40 6.29 -1.94
CA GLN A 45 -2.22 5.15 -1.52
C GLN A 45 -1.38 4.01 -0.89
N ALA A 46 -0.16 3.79 -1.37
CA ALA A 46 0.76 2.83 -0.77
C ALA A 46 1.20 3.29 0.64
N GLU A 47 1.48 4.57 0.82
CA GLU A 47 1.81 5.18 2.12
C GLU A 47 0.63 5.05 3.10
N ASP A 48 -0.59 5.34 2.66
CA ASP A 48 -1.81 5.20 3.48
C ASP A 48 -2.05 3.74 3.95
N GLU A 49 -1.81 2.76 3.09
CA GLU A 49 -1.94 1.33 3.45
C GLU A 49 -0.86 0.91 4.46
N ILE A 50 0.36 1.45 4.36
CA ILE A 50 1.42 1.23 5.35
C ILE A 50 1.02 1.86 6.68
N GLU A 51 0.57 3.10 6.67
CA GLU A 51 0.21 3.85 7.87
C GLU A 51 -0.93 3.16 8.65
N LYS A 52 -1.99 2.74 7.94
CA LYS A 52 -3.09 1.95 8.53
C LYS A 52 -2.59 0.64 9.15
N CYS A 53 -1.63 -0.01 8.51
CA CYS A 53 -1.05 -1.26 9.00
C CYS A 53 -0.15 -1.07 10.23
N LEU A 54 0.52 0.07 10.35
CA LEU A 54 1.35 0.42 11.50
C LEU A 54 0.56 1.04 12.66
N GLY A 55 -0.74 1.31 12.47
CA GLY A 55 -1.62 1.89 13.48
C GLY A 55 -1.56 3.43 13.56
N GLY A 56 -1.02 4.10 12.53
CA GLY A 56 -0.90 5.55 12.46
C GLY A 56 -2.14 6.25 11.88
N GLY A 57 -3.33 5.88 12.35
CA GLY A 57 -4.60 6.43 11.82
C GLY A 57 -5.34 7.38 12.75
N ASP A 58 -5.03 7.35 14.04
CA ASP A 58 -5.76 8.07 15.08
C ASP A 58 -4.80 8.91 15.93
N ALA A 59 -4.61 10.17 15.53
CA ALA A 59 -4.06 11.24 16.36
C ALA A 59 -4.87 12.53 16.14
#